data_AF-X6LYI7-F1
#
_entry.id   AF-X6LYI7-F1
#
_cell.length_a   1.000
_cell.length_b   1.000
_cell.length_c   1.000
_cell.angle_alpha   90.00
_cell.angle_beta   90.00
_cell.angle_gamma   90.00
#
_symmetry.space_group_name_H-M   'P 1'
#
loop_
_entity.id
_entity.type
_entity.pdbx_description
1 polymer ?
#
loop_
_entity_poly.entity_id
_entity_poly.type
_entity_poly.pdbx_seq_one_letter_code
_entity_poly.pdbx_strand_id
1 'polypeptide(L)'
;MSFYKAYVNYEGKRHAIILSNLTMEHLKKQIFRVTERTHTDGLLITDVDERNGLIETDESVVYSFKNGPALFTVRFQSNTKCRYQIGESDSKVKEDDQSAIKKENISKTLDFRKHWSNNWRRSNAEAAKIVEQMMYNKEKGLIVVTLNKKMNGNLYSILALANDNNIKKKKFEDYCMYVIKRDVVVLKVAVDGNIYVVDCKLECDGLVNVTTQIFVTSKAIVDERLKQFIHFIPWNTKMHHDIPVQLQELEDNARKCRKQGSFDESIVYSQKYLQIASDNFEFYHYTAMGYHLLGIIYDNKKEHEKEIECYENALTVRKKIFGNTNVCNADLHWNLGLTFKIIGKREISSKHFEEAWKIYSIVLGEWNIETLRAKRKIKQ
;
A
#
# COMPACT_ATOMS: atom_id res chain seq x y z
N MET A 1 44.32 7.71 3.39
CA MET A 1 42.88 7.54 3.14
C MET A 1 42.72 7.00 1.73
N SER A 2 42.10 5.84 1.57
CA SER A 2 41.80 5.28 0.25
C SER A 2 40.56 6.00 -0.31
N PHE A 3 40.65 6.53 -1.52
CA PHE A 3 39.52 7.15 -2.20
C PHE A 3 38.97 6.18 -3.25
N TYR A 4 37.65 5.97 -3.24
CA TYR A 4 36.99 5.07 -4.17
C TYR A 4 36.29 5.88 -5.26
N LYS A 5 36.73 5.69 -6.50
CA LYS A 5 36.13 6.35 -7.67
C LYS A 5 34.92 5.55 -8.14
N ALA A 6 33.79 6.21 -8.34
CA ALA A 6 32.60 5.62 -8.94
C ALA A 6 31.96 6.56 -9.97
N TYR A 7 31.07 6.01 -10.76
CA TYR A 7 30.30 6.73 -11.77
C TYR A 7 28.81 6.56 -11.51
N VAL A 8 28.04 7.64 -11.70
CA VAL A 8 26.59 7.67 -11.51
C VAL A 8 25.93 8.04 -12.83
N ASN A 9 25.12 7.14 -13.37
CA ASN A 9 24.24 7.42 -14.50
C ASN A 9 22.91 8.00 -13.98
N TYR A 10 22.63 9.25 -14.32
CA TYR A 10 21.38 9.95 -13.99
C TYR A 10 20.88 10.71 -15.23
N GLU A 11 19.61 10.53 -15.59
CA GLU A 11 18.97 11.18 -16.76
C GLU A 11 19.80 11.09 -18.06
N GLY A 12 20.47 9.96 -18.28
CA GLY A 12 21.30 9.73 -19.47
C GLY A 12 22.69 10.38 -19.44
N LYS A 13 23.07 11.05 -18.35
CA LYS A 13 24.40 11.62 -18.12
C LYS A 13 25.19 10.80 -17.11
N ARG A 14 26.50 10.69 -17.31
CA ARG A 14 27.43 10.01 -16.40
C ARG A 14 28.20 11.04 -15.58
N HIS A 15 28.09 10.96 -14.27
CA HIS A 15 28.76 11.84 -13.31
C HIS A 15 29.83 11.05 -12.54
N ALA A 16 31.03 11.59 -12.41
CA ALA A 16 32.05 10.98 -11.55
C ALA A 16 31.85 11.42 -10.10
N ILE A 17 31.89 10.46 -9.16
CA ILE A 17 31.86 10.71 -7.72
C ILE A 17 33.07 10.08 -7.04
N ILE A 18 33.45 10.63 -5.89
CA ILE A 18 34.54 10.11 -5.05
C ILE A 18 33.97 9.84 -3.66
N LEU A 19 34.15 8.62 -3.17
CA LEU A 19 33.78 8.21 -1.83
C LEU A 19 35.03 8.11 -0.96
N SER A 20 35.02 8.78 0.20
CA SER A 20 36.08 8.60 1.21
C SER A 20 35.84 7.36 2.08
N ASN A 21 34.57 6.96 2.24
CA ASN A 21 34.13 5.73 2.92
C ASN A 21 33.03 5.06 2.09
N LEU A 22 33.02 3.72 2.07
CA LEU A 22 32.04 2.91 1.34
C LEU A 22 30.78 2.66 2.17
N THR A 23 30.02 3.72 2.46
CA THR A 23 28.71 3.63 3.15
C THR A 23 27.58 4.18 2.29
N MET A 24 26.36 3.70 2.52
CA MET A 24 25.14 4.19 1.88
C MET A 24 24.91 5.66 2.13
N GLU A 25 25.16 6.14 3.35
CA GLU A 25 25.04 7.55 3.69
C GLU A 25 25.98 8.41 2.82
N HIS A 26 27.24 7.99 2.70
CA HIS A 26 28.23 8.74 1.94
C HIS A 26 27.97 8.66 0.43
N LEU A 27 27.57 7.48 -0.07
CA LEU A 27 27.16 7.29 -1.47
C LEU A 27 25.98 8.18 -1.83
N LYS A 28 24.91 8.16 -1.02
CA LYS A 28 23.74 9.03 -1.20
C LYS A 28 24.15 10.50 -1.21
N LYS A 29 24.99 10.93 -0.26
CA LYS A 29 25.47 12.33 -0.19
C LYS A 29 26.21 12.77 -1.46
N GLN A 30 27.05 11.93 -2.06
CA GLN A 30 27.73 12.28 -3.31
C GLN A 30 26.79 12.26 -4.51
N ILE A 31 25.85 11.30 -4.57
CA ILE A 31 24.80 11.26 -5.60
C ILE A 31 23.97 12.55 -5.57
N PHE A 32 23.58 13.05 -4.40
CA PHE A 32 22.82 14.30 -4.30
C PHE A 32 23.58 15.52 -4.79
N ARG A 33 24.89 15.58 -4.51
CA ARG A 33 25.75 16.65 -5.03
C ARG A 33 25.76 16.69 -6.55
N VAL A 34 25.89 15.54 -7.21
CA VAL A 34 26.00 15.49 -8.68
C VAL A 34 24.65 15.53 -9.40
N THR A 35 23.56 15.21 -8.70
CA THR A 35 22.19 15.30 -9.25
C THR A 35 21.50 16.62 -8.93
N GLU A 36 22.18 17.54 -8.22
CA GLU A 36 21.65 18.84 -7.76
C GLU A 36 20.31 18.72 -7.00
N ARG A 37 20.05 17.57 -6.38
CA ARG A 37 18.83 17.29 -5.63
C ARG A 37 19.05 17.42 -4.13
N THR A 38 18.03 17.93 -3.44
CA THR A 38 18.04 18.18 -1.99
C THR A 38 17.22 17.14 -1.19
N HIS A 39 16.61 16.15 -1.85
CA HIS A 39 15.64 15.21 -1.23
C HIS A 39 15.94 13.75 -1.58
N THR A 40 15.79 12.85 -0.60
CA THR A 40 16.03 11.39 -0.72
C THR A 40 14.85 10.57 -1.25
N ASP A 41 13.69 11.19 -1.43
CA ASP A 41 12.45 10.48 -1.71
C ASP A 41 12.52 9.69 -3.03
N GLY A 42 12.28 8.39 -2.92
CA GLY A 42 12.26 7.49 -4.05
C GLY A 42 13.61 7.29 -4.75
N LEU A 43 14.74 7.62 -4.11
CA LEU A 43 16.08 7.35 -4.63
C LEU A 43 16.33 5.83 -4.68
N LEU A 44 16.35 5.28 -5.89
CA LEU A 44 16.78 3.92 -6.18
C LEU A 44 18.17 3.98 -6.80
N ILE A 45 19.09 3.20 -6.23
CA ILE A 45 20.46 3.05 -6.72
C ILE A 45 20.62 1.60 -7.14
N THR A 46 21.00 1.34 -8.39
CA THR A 46 21.28 -0.02 -8.87
C THR A 46 22.69 -0.11 -9.41
N ASP A 47 23.35 -1.23 -9.18
CA ASP A 47 24.62 -1.54 -9.83
C ASP A 47 24.39 -1.96 -11.30
N VAL A 48 25.30 -1.58 -12.19
CA VAL A 48 25.23 -1.88 -13.63
C VAL A 48 25.94 -3.19 -13.97
N ASP A 49 26.98 -3.60 -13.23
CA ASP A 49 27.80 -4.76 -13.59
C ASP A 49 27.22 -6.10 -13.11
N GLU A 50 26.37 -6.10 -12.09
CA GLU A 50 25.69 -7.30 -11.60
C GLU A 50 24.15 -7.14 -11.55
N ARG A 51 23.47 -7.73 -12.55
CA ARG A 51 22.04 -8.12 -12.55
C ARG A 51 21.07 -7.17 -11.81
N ASN A 52 21.16 -5.85 -12.03
CA ASN A 52 20.22 -4.85 -11.50
C ASN A 52 19.91 -5.02 -9.99
N GLY A 53 20.91 -5.41 -9.18
CA GLY A 53 20.77 -5.47 -7.73
C GLY A 53 20.52 -4.07 -7.16
N LEU A 54 19.49 -3.93 -6.33
CA LEU A 54 19.21 -2.68 -5.62
C LEU A 54 20.25 -2.50 -4.50
N ILE A 55 20.93 -1.37 -4.50
CA ILE A 55 21.95 -1.01 -3.51
C ILE A 55 21.23 -0.32 -2.34
N GLU A 56 20.99 -1.08 -1.27
CA GLU A 56 20.21 -0.64 -0.10
C GLU A 56 21.03 -0.61 1.21
N THR A 57 22.16 -1.32 1.28
CA THR A 57 22.97 -1.49 2.50
C THR A 57 24.43 -1.12 2.30
N ASP A 58 25.14 -0.79 3.38
CA ASP A 58 26.59 -0.49 3.34
C ASP A 58 27.39 -1.64 2.74
N GLU A 59 27.01 -2.89 3.03
CA GLU A 59 27.62 -4.10 2.47
C GLU A 59 27.49 -4.16 0.95
N SER A 60 26.32 -3.78 0.41
CA SER A 60 26.10 -3.72 -1.04
C SER A 60 26.96 -2.64 -1.69
N VAL A 61 27.19 -1.50 -1.02
CA VAL A 61 28.12 -0.47 -1.48
C VAL A 61 29.54 -1.01 -1.51
N VAL A 62 30.00 -1.66 -0.43
CA VAL A 62 31.34 -2.26 -0.38
C VAL A 62 31.52 -3.30 -1.49
N TYR A 63 30.49 -4.13 -1.72
CA TYR A 63 30.51 -5.16 -2.73
C TYR A 63 30.68 -4.60 -4.16
N SER A 64 30.01 -3.49 -4.49
CA SER A 64 30.12 -2.84 -5.81
C SER A 64 31.54 -2.41 -6.20
N PHE A 65 32.46 -2.28 -5.24
CA PHE A 65 33.86 -1.91 -5.51
C PHE A 65 34.83 -3.09 -5.55
N LYS A 66 34.34 -4.34 -5.43
CA LYS A 66 35.20 -5.53 -5.41
C LYS A 66 36.03 -5.72 -6.68
N ASN A 67 35.49 -5.34 -7.83
CA ASN A 67 36.11 -5.55 -9.15
C ASN A 67 36.65 -4.26 -9.79
N GLY A 68 36.76 -3.17 -9.02
CA GLY A 68 37.23 -1.87 -9.51
C GLY A 68 36.23 -0.74 -9.28
N PRO A 69 36.30 0.36 -10.07
CA PRO A 69 35.37 1.49 -9.96
C PRO A 69 33.91 1.07 -10.19
N ALA A 70 33.03 1.34 -9.23
CA ALA A 70 31.62 1.01 -9.35
C ALA A 70 30.88 1.93 -10.34
N LEU A 71 29.87 1.38 -11.03
CA LEU A 71 28.95 2.14 -11.88
C LEU A 71 27.51 1.99 -11.38
N PHE A 72 26.95 3.09 -10.89
CA PHE A 72 25.59 3.16 -10.36
C PHE A 72 24.62 3.76 -11.37
N THR A 73 23.40 3.27 -11.42
CA THR A 73 22.27 3.94 -12.07
C THR A 73 21.31 4.45 -11.00
N VAL A 74 20.95 5.73 -11.12
CA VAL A 74 20.12 6.43 -10.13
C VAL A 74 18.75 6.79 -10.73
N ARG A 75 17.68 6.50 -9.99
CA ARG A 75 16.30 6.90 -10.35
C ARG A 75 15.60 7.50 -9.14
N PHE A 76 14.81 8.55 -9.34
CA PHE A 76 13.95 9.14 -8.32
C PHE A 76 12.48 8.82 -8.62
N GLN A 77 11.76 8.21 -7.68
CA GLN A 77 10.32 7.95 -7.81
C GLN A 77 9.51 9.06 -7.14
N SER A 78 8.50 9.59 -7.84
CA SER A 78 7.54 10.53 -7.26
C SER A 78 6.55 9.79 -6.37
N ASN A 79 6.53 10.14 -5.08
CA ASN A 79 5.68 9.51 -4.07
C ASN A 79 4.21 9.86 -4.30
N THR A 80 3.44 8.91 -4.83
CA THR A 80 2.00 8.78 -4.56
C THR A 80 1.84 7.66 -3.54
N LYS A 81 1.25 8.04 -2.39
CA LYS A 81 0.76 7.26 -1.24
C LYS A 81 1.09 5.76 -1.14
N CYS A 82 1.63 5.41 0.03
CA CYS A 82 1.80 4.08 0.63
C CYS A 82 2.65 3.07 -0.16
N ARG A 83 3.91 2.91 0.27
CA ARG A 83 4.69 1.70 0.05
C ARG A 83 5.28 1.26 1.38
N TYR A 84 4.95 0.05 1.81
CA TYR A 84 5.62 -0.63 2.91
C TYR A 84 6.75 -1.49 2.38
N GLN A 85 7.96 -1.24 2.87
CA GLN A 85 8.98 -2.26 3.02
C GLN A 85 8.98 -2.66 4.49
N ILE A 86 8.95 -3.97 4.75
CA ILE A 86 9.18 -4.54 6.07
C ILE A 86 10.69 -4.54 6.25
N GLY A 87 11.20 -3.70 7.15
CA GLY A 87 12.49 -3.91 7.78
C GLY A 87 12.26 -4.68 9.08
N GLU A 88 12.85 -5.87 9.20
CA GLU A 88 13.04 -6.49 10.50
C GLU A 88 13.91 -5.54 11.33
N SER A 89 13.39 -5.08 12.47
CA SER A 89 14.20 -4.44 13.49
C SER A 89 13.99 -5.16 14.80
N ASP A 90 15.03 -5.88 15.21
CA ASP A 90 15.23 -6.32 16.58
C ASP A 90 15.04 -5.15 17.54
N SER A 91 13.98 -5.22 18.35
CA SER A 91 13.94 -4.47 19.59
C SER A 91 13.30 -5.34 20.67
N LYS A 92 14.16 -5.74 21.61
CA LYS A 92 13.77 -6.38 22.87
C LYS A 92 12.80 -5.45 23.61
N VAL A 93 11.50 -5.76 23.56
CA VAL A 93 10.51 -5.21 24.49
C VAL A 93 9.92 -6.40 25.23
N LYS A 94 10.01 -6.35 26.56
CA LYS A 94 9.52 -7.39 27.46
C LYS A 94 8.02 -7.58 27.24
N GLU A 95 7.64 -8.79 26.84
CA GLU A 95 6.28 -9.26 26.75
C GLU A 95 5.77 -9.56 28.17
N ASP A 96 4.88 -8.71 28.68
CA ASP A 96 3.91 -9.08 29.69
C ASP A 96 2.56 -8.53 29.19
N ASP A 97 1.83 -9.34 28.44
CA ASP A 97 0.60 -9.99 28.92
C ASP A 97 -0.13 -10.62 27.73
N GLN A 98 -0.27 -11.95 27.80
CA GLN A 98 -0.79 -12.78 26.73
C GLN A 98 -2.33 -12.73 26.73
N SER A 99 -2.92 -12.19 25.65
CA SER A 99 -4.16 -12.76 25.10
C SER A 99 -3.84 -13.34 23.73
N ALA A 100 -3.41 -14.60 23.78
CA ALA A 100 -2.97 -15.38 22.63
C ALA A 100 -4.13 -15.66 21.67
N ILE A 101 -4.40 -14.74 20.75
CA ILE A 101 -4.85 -15.15 19.42
C ILE A 101 -3.60 -15.71 18.75
N LYS A 102 -3.49 -17.04 18.70
CA LYS A 102 -2.43 -17.73 17.97
C LYS A 102 -2.23 -17.03 16.62
N LYS A 103 -0.98 -16.67 16.31
CA LYS A 103 -0.50 -16.16 15.00
C LYS A 103 -0.85 -17.08 13.80
N GLU A 104 -1.56 -18.19 14.03
CA GLU A 104 -1.85 -19.27 13.10
C GLU A 104 -3.11 -19.11 12.25
N ASN A 105 -3.91 -18.05 12.39
CA ASN A 105 -5.15 -17.90 11.60
C ASN A 105 -5.42 -16.50 11.05
N ILE A 106 -4.38 -15.69 10.78
CA ILE A 106 -4.56 -14.59 9.83
C ILE A 106 -4.53 -15.22 8.43
N SER A 107 -5.70 -15.64 7.97
CA SER A 107 -5.94 -16.20 6.64
C SER A 107 -5.24 -15.35 5.57
N LYS A 108 -4.39 -16.00 4.75
CA LYS A 108 -3.61 -15.39 3.65
C LYS A 108 -4.49 -14.94 2.46
N THR A 109 -5.80 -14.82 2.64
CA THR A 109 -6.74 -14.64 1.53
C THR A 109 -6.79 -13.23 0.99
N LEU A 110 -6.46 -12.20 1.77
CA LEU A 110 -6.48 -10.80 1.33
C LEU A 110 -5.25 -10.00 1.80
N ASP A 111 -4.23 -9.86 0.94
CA ASP A 111 -3.03 -9.07 1.27
C ASP A 111 -3.29 -7.56 1.16
N PHE A 112 -3.76 -7.00 2.26
CA PHE A 112 -4.00 -5.56 2.41
C PHE A 112 -2.78 -4.79 2.94
N ARG A 113 -1.60 -5.41 3.00
CA ARG A 113 -0.37 -4.74 3.46
C ARG A 113 0.17 -3.76 2.42
N LYS A 114 -0.19 -3.95 1.14
CA LYS A 114 0.35 -3.15 0.05
C LYS A 114 -0.55 -2.00 -0.41
N HIS A 115 -1.81 -2.30 -0.73
CA HIS A 115 -2.77 -1.32 -1.24
C HIS A 115 -4.03 -1.35 -0.38
N TRP A 116 -4.44 -0.20 0.16
CA TRP A 116 -5.59 -0.14 1.07
C TRP A 116 -6.34 1.20 1.10
N SER A 117 -6.08 2.09 0.14
CA SER A 117 -6.83 3.35 0.10
C SER A 117 -8.30 3.10 -0.22
N ASN A 118 -9.17 4.08 0.09
CA ASN A 118 -10.57 4.06 -0.35
C ASN A 118 -10.70 3.79 -1.86
N ASN A 119 -9.85 4.40 -2.68
CA ASN A 119 -9.83 4.18 -4.13
C ASN A 119 -9.48 2.75 -4.53
N TRP A 120 -8.57 2.10 -3.79
CA TRP A 120 -8.25 0.68 -3.99
C TRP A 120 -9.45 -0.22 -3.66
N ARG A 121 -10.14 0.01 -2.55
CA ARG A 121 -11.32 -0.78 -2.19
C ARG A 121 -12.46 -0.59 -3.18
N ARG A 122 -12.72 0.66 -3.59
CA ARG A 122 -13.72 1.00 -4.62
C ARG A 122 -13.45 0.32 -5.94
N SER A 123 -12.19 0.32 -6.40
CA SER A 123 -11.82 -0.28 -7.68
C SER A 123 -11.92 -1.80 -7.65
N ASN A 124 -11.57 -2.45 -6.53
CA ASN A 124 -11.72 -3.89 -6.36
C ASN A 124 -13.18 -4.32 -6.17
N ALA A 125 -13.99 -3.56 -5.44
CA ALA A 125 -15.43 -3.82 -5.34
C ALA A 125 -16.12 -3.69 -6.71
N GLU A 126 -15.70 -2.72 -7.54
CA GLU A 126 -16.18 -2.63 -8.92
C GLU A 126 -15.70 -3.82 -9.77
N ALA A 127 -14.43 -4.21 -9.66
CA ALA A 127 -13.91 -5.37 -10.37
C ALA A 127 -14.70 -6.62 -10.04
N ALA A 128 -15.00 -6.84 -8.76
CA ALA A 128 -15.83 -7.95 -8.30
C ALA A 128 -17.23 -7.95 -8.93
N LYS A 129 -17.89 -6.79 -9.02
CA LYS A 129 -19.19 -6.68 -9.71
C LYS A 129 -19.10 -7.13 -11.17
N ILE A 130 -18.01 -6.76 -11.84
CA ILE A 130 -17.77 -7.16 -13.23
C ILE A 130 -17.46 -8.65 -13.35
N VAL A 131 -16.73 -9.26 -12.38
CA VAL A 131 -16.52 -10.71 -12.35
C VAL A 131 -17.86 -11.45 -12.33
N GLU A 132 -18.75 -11.10 -11.40
CA GLU A 132 -20.08 -11.73 -11.30
C GLU A 132 -20.93 -11.50 -12.56
N GLN A 133 -20.89 -10.28 -13.11
CA GLN A 133 -21.58 -9.99 -14.37
C GLN A 133 -21.05 -10.83 -15.53
N MET A 134 -19.73 -10.98 -15.65
CA MET A 134 -19.10 -11.79 -16.70
C MET A 134 -19.45 -13.26 -16.54
N MET A 135 -19.38 -13.80 -15.31
CA MET A 135 -19.78 -15.17 -15.01
C MET A 135 -21.25 -15.44 -15.38
N TYR A 136 -22.15 -14.54 -14.99
CA TYR A 136 -23.59 -14.64 -15.33
C TYR A 136 -23.81 -14.66 -16.85
N ASN A 137 -23.11 -13.77 -17.57
CA ASN A 137 -23.19 -13.68 -19.03
C ASN A 137 -22.41 -14.78 -19.77
N LYS A 138 -21.75 -15.71 -19.05
CA LYS A 138 -20.83 -16.72 -19.60
C LYS A 138 -19.70 -16.13 -20.46
N GLU A 139 -19.30 -14.90 -20.12
CA GLU A 139 -18.17 -14.22 -20.73
C GLU A 139 -16.87 -14.66 -20.05
N LYS A 140 -15.77 -14.56 -20.81
CA LYS A 140 -14.44 -14.93 -20.34
C LYS A 140 -13.49 -13.76 -20.47
N GLY A 141 -12.53 -13.69 -19.57
CA GLY A 141 -11.46 -12.72 -19.68
C GLY A 141 -10.72 -12.44 -18.40
N LEU A 142 -9.98 -11.32 -18.44
CA LEU A 142 -9.13 -10.87 -17.36
C LEU A 142 -9.56 -9.48 -16.90
N ILE A 143 -9.69 -9.30 -15.60
CA ILE A 143 -9.85 -7.99 -14.98
C ILE A 143 -8.60 -7.67 -14.18
N VAL A 144 -8.04 -6.48 -14.35
CA VAL A 144 -6.81 -6.05 -13.67
C VAL A 144 -7.05 -4.72 -12.98
N VAL A 145 -6.80 -4.67 -11.67
CA VAL A 145 -6.81 -3.45 -10.86
C VAL A 145 -5.37 -3.13 -10.46
N THR A 146 -4.85 -1.97 -10.86
CA THR A 146 -3.44 -1.60 -10.63
C THR A 146 -3.25 -0.10 -10.40
N LEU A 147 -2.11 0.29 -9.83
CA LEU A 147 -1.75 1.69 -9.65
C LEU A 147 -1.67 2.45 -10.98
N ASN A 148 -2.28 3.63 -10.98
CA ASN A 148 -2.22 4.62 -12.05
C ASN A 148 -0.94 5.47 -11.88
N LYS A 149 0.24 4.88 -12.12
CA LYS A 149 1.48 5.65 -12.12
C LYS A 149 1.45 6.66 -13.27
N LYS A 150 1.70 7.95 -12.98
CA LYS A 150 2.01 8.95 -14.01
C LYS A 150 3.11 8.38 -14.91
N MET A 151 2.79 8.34 -16.20
CA MET A 151 3.54 7.68 -17.27
C MET A 151 5.06 7.87 -17.13
N ASN A 152 5.76 6.78 -16.82
CA ASN A 152 7.13 6.54 -17.26
C ASN A 152 7.40 5.02 -17.24
N GLY A 153 7.56 4.45 -18.44
CA GLY A 153 8.13 3.12 -18.68
C GLY A 153 7.18 1.92 -18.64
N ASN A 154 6.63 1.56 -17.47
CA ASN A 154 6.18 0.18 -17.25
C ASN A 154 4.70 -0.12 -17.54
N LEU A 155 3.85 0.88 -17.83
CA LEU A 155 2.45 0.64 -18.20
C LEU A 155 2.26 0.36 -19.70
N TYR A 156 3.29 0.62 -20.53
CA TYR A 156 3.21 0.49 -21.99
C TYR A 156 2.87 -0.93 -22.48
N SER A 157 2.95 -1.93 -21.62
CA SER A 157 2.78 -3.35 -21.93
C SER A 157 1.46 -3.95 -21.45
N ILE A 158 0.87 -3.48 -20.33
CA ILE A 158 -0.57 -3.70 -20.09
C ILE A 158 -1.37 -2.88 -21.13
N LEU A 159 -0.87 -1.70 -21.51
CA LEU A 159 -1.42 -0.91 -22.62
C LEU A 159 -1.15 -1.51 -24.00
N ALA A 160 -0.11 -2.33 -24.19
CA ALA A 160 0.07 -3.10 -25.42
C ALA A 160 -1.05 -4.15 -25.62
N LEU A 161 -1.65 -4.63 -24.52
CA LEU A 161 -2.94 -5.30 -24.59
C LEU A 161 -4.05 -4.26 -24.88
N ALA A 162 -4.11 -3.15 -24.12
CA ALA A 162 -5.17 -2.12 -24.15
C ALA A 162 -5.30 -1.23 -25.41
N ASN A 163 -4.39 -1.31 -26.38
CA ASN A 163 -4.56 -0.68 -27.71
C ASN A 163 -5.54 -1.47 -28.60
N ASP A 164 -6.13 -2.55 -28.09
CA ASP A 164 -7.28 -3.23 -28.68
C ASP A 164 -8.59 -2.55 -28.25
N ASN A 165 -9.48 -2.28 -29.21
CA ASN A 165 -10.82 -1.73 -29.00
C ASN A 165 -11.68 -2.57 -28.03
N ASN A 166 -11.30 -3.82 -27.76
CA ASN A 166 -12.00 -4.73 -26.86
C ASN A 166 -11.70 -4.51 -25.36
N ILE A 167 -10.88 -3.52 -24.98
CA ILE A 167 -10.47 -3.32 -23.59
C ILE A 167 -11.16 -2.11 -22.98
N LYS A 168 -11.92 -2.34 -21.91
CA LYS A 168 -12.58 -1.28 -21.15
C LYS A 168 -11.70 -0.84 -19.99
N LYS A 169 -11.45 0.46 -19.89
CA LYS A 169 -10.67 1.07 -18.80
C LYS A 169 -11.55 1.98 -17.93
N LYS A 170 -11.48 1.80 -16.61
CA LYS A 170 -12.10 2.70 -15.62
C LYS A 170 -11.03 3.25 -14.68
N LYS A 171 -11.03 4.57 -14.44
CA LYS A 171 -10.06 5.25 -13.57
C LYS A 171 -10.67 5.50 -12.18
N PHE A 172 -9.85 5.35 -11.15
CA PHE A 172 -10.15 5.55 -9.74
C PHE A 172 -9.02 6.35 -9.08
N GLU A 173 -8.86 7.61 -9.50
CA GLU A 173 -7.75 8.49 -9.10
C GLU A 173 -6.37 7.81 -9.26
N ASP A 174 -5.83 7.30 -8.15
CA ASP A 174 -4.55 6.61 -8.04
C ASP A 174 -4.54 5.19 -8.64
N TYR A 175 -5.70 4.66 -9.06
CA TYR A 175 -5.82 3.30 -9.61
C TYR A 175 -6.55 3.26 -10.94
N CYS A 176 -6.28 2.23 -11.73
CA CYS A 176 -6.98 1.90 -12.96
C CYS A 176 -7.46 0.45 -12.91
N MET A 177 -8.67 0.24 -13.38
CA MET A 177 -9.24 -1.07 -13.65
C MET A 177 -9.32 -1.28 -15.16
N TYR A 178 -8.89 -2.44 -15.62
CA TYR A 178 -8.95 -2.87 -17.01
C TYR A 178 -9.79 -4.14 -17.11
N VAL A 179 -10.66 -4.23 -18.10
CA VAL A 179 -11.46 -5.42 -18.42
C VAL A 179 -11.10 -5.87 -19.82
N ILE A 180 -10.58 -7.09 -19.94
CA ILE A 180 -10.06 -7.68 -21.18
C ILE A 180 -10.86 -8.94 -21.47
N LYS A 181 -11.81 -8.90 -22.40
CA LYS A 181 -12.66 -10.06 -22.73
C LYS A 181 -12.02 -10.91 -23.82
N ARG A 182 -11.43 -12.06 -23.45
CA ARG A 182 -10.77 -13.01 -24.35
C ARG A 182 -10.76 -14.42 -23.75
N ASP A 183 -10.72 -15.44 -24.61
CA ASP A 183 -10.52 -16.83 -24.17
C ASP A 183 -9.09 -17.09 -23.65
N VAL A 184 -8.09 -16.44 -24.25
CA VAL A 184 -6.67 -16.55 -23.87
C VAL A 184 -6.08 -15.16 -23.68
N VAL A 185 -5.41 -14.95 -22.54
CA VAL A 185 -4.70 -13.70 -22.23
C VAL A 185 -3.26 -14.03 -21.86
N VAL A 186 -2.31 -13.38 -22.53
CA VAL A 186 -0.88 -13.55 -22.27
C VAL A 186 -0.35 -12.33 -21.51
N LEU A 187 0.11 -12.53 -20.28
CA LEU A 187 0.80 -11.51 -19.50
C LEU A 187 2.27 -11.47 -19.91
N LYS A 188 2.73 -10.28 -20.31
CA LYS A 188 4.14 -10.04 -20.67
C LYS A 188 4.90 -9.21 -19.64
N VAL A 189 4.20 -8.69 -18.64
CA VAL A 189 4.77 -7.77 -17.65
C VAL A 189 4.21 -7.97 -16.27
N ALA A 190 5.02 -7.56 -15.29
CA ALA A 190 4.64 -7.52 -13.90
C ALA A 190 3.45 -6.60 -13.67
N VAL A 191 2.51 -7.07 -12.84
CA VAL A 191 1.31 -6.32 -12.45
C VAL A 191 1.44 -5.97 -10.97
N ASP A 192 1.47 -4.66 -10.70
CA ASP A 192 1.42 -4.16 -9.33
C ASP A 192 -0.04 -3.96 -8.91
N GLY A 193 -0.72 -5.07 -8.60
CA GLY A 193 -2.13 -5.04 -8.20
C GLY A 193 -2.85 -6.39 -8.21
N ASN A 194 -4.18 -6.33 -8.27
CA ASN A 194 -5.08 -7.49 -8.23
C ASN A 194 -5.49 -7.90 -9.64
N ILE A 195 -5.49 -9.21 -9.89
CA ILE A 195 -5.95 -9.83 -11.13
C ILE A 195 -7.12 -10.74 -10.82
N TYR A 196 -8.14 -10.70 -11.67
CA TYR A 196 -9.28 -11.60 -11.63
C TYR A 196 -9.35 -12.33 -12.97
N VAL A 197 -9.14 -13.65 -12.93
CA VAL A 197 -9.19 -14.53 -14.09
C VAL A 197 -10.57 -15.17 -14.14
N VAL A 198 -11.36 -14.78 -15.15
CA VAL A 198 -12.76 -15.17 -15.29
C VAL A 198 -12.88 -16.16 -16.45
N ASP A 199 -12.87 -17.44 -16.11
CA ASP A 199 -13.12 -18.60 -17.00
C ASP A 199 -12.28 -18.62 -18.29
N CYS A 200 -11.17 -17.89 -18.31
CA CYS A 200 -10.23 -17.82 -19.43
C CYS A 200 -8.92 -18.53 -19.12
N LYS A 201 -8.10 -18.74 -20.16
CA LYS A 201 -6.71 -19.18 -20.02
C LYS A 201 -5.80 -17.97 -19.82
N LEU A 202 -5.06 -17.94 -18.72
CA LEU A 202 -4.03 -16.95 -18.43
C LEU A 202 -2.64 -17.57 -18.62
N GLU A 203 -1.87 -17.04 -19.55
CA GLU A 203 -0.50 -17.47 -19.86
C GLU A 203 0.52 -16.39 -19.51
N CYS A 204 1.79 -16.77 -19.33
CA CYS A 204 2.89 -15.81 -19.16
C CYS A 204 3.92 -15.91 -20.28
N ASP A 205 4.43 -14.76 -20.71
CA ASP A 205 5.55 -14.62 -21.62
C ASP A 205 6.73 -14.01 -20.84
N GLY A 206 7.69 -14.85 -20.45
CA GLY A 206 8.82 -14.46 -19.62
C GLY A 206 8.52 -14.39 -18.11
N LEU A 207 9.36 -13.64 -17.39
CA LEU A 207 9.28 -13.48 -15.92
C LEU A 207 8.22 -12.43 -15.56
N VAL A 208 7.02 -12.88 -15.21
CA VAL A 208 5.91 -12.05 -14.77
C VAL A 208 5.76 -12.16 -13.25
N ASN A 209 5.76 -11.02 -12.57
CA ASN A 209 5.48 -10.96 -11.13
C ASN A 209 4.16 -10.21 -10.87
N VAL A 210 3.22 -10.84 -10.18
CA VAL A 210 2.00 -10.19 -9.69
C VAL A 210 2.17 -9.95 -8.21
N THR A 211 2.12 -8.70 -7.80
CA THR A 211 2.65 -8.30 -6.50
C THR A 211 1.60 -8.24 -5.39
N THR A 212 0.32 -8.45 -5.71
CA THR A 212 -0.78 -8.37 -4.74
C THR A 212 -1.57 -9.67 -4.73
N GLN A 213 -2.56 -9.87 -5.62
CA GLN A 213 -3.44 -11.05 -5.57
C GLN A 213 -3.88 -11.53 -6.96
N ILE A 214 -4.12 -12.83 -7.10
CA ILE A 214 -4.78 -13.42 -8.27
C ILE A 214 -6.00 -14.21 -7.80
N PHE A 215 -7.18 -13.76 -8.21
CA PHE A 215 -8.44 -14.46 -8.02
C PHE A 215 -8.78 -15.28 -9.27
N VAL A 216 -9.20 -16.52 -9.09
CA VAL A 216 -9.47 -17.47 -10.18
C VAL A 216 -10.84 -18.08 -10.04
N THR A 217 -11.67 -17.95 -11.06
CA THR A 217 -12.95 -18.65 -11.13
C THR A 217 -12.74 -20.13 -11.48
N SER A 218 -13.76 -20.95 -11.21
CA SER A 218 -13.66 -22.41 -11.27
C SER A 218 -13.21 -23.00 -12.62
N LYS A 219 -13.46 -22.31 -13.75
CA LYS A 219 -13.08 -22.79 -15.09
C LYS A 219 -11.86 -22.08 -15.67
N ALA A 220 -11.25 -21.18 -14.90
CA ALA A 220 -10.04 -20.49 -15.33
C ALA A 220 -8.85 -21.46 -15.34
N ILE A 221 -7.99 -21.32 -16.35
CA ILE A 221 -6.75 -22.09 -16.47
C ILE A 221 -5.60 -21.10 -16.35
N VAL A 222 -4.77 -21.22 -15.31
CA VAL A 222 -3.67 -20.28 -15.07
C VAL A 222 -2.33 -20.98 -15.19
N ASP A 223 -1.40 -20.34 -15.88
CA ASP A 223 -0.02 -20.76 -16.01
C ASP A 223 0.62 -21.07 -14.65
N GLU A 224 1.09 -22.31 -14.51
CA GLU A 224 1.70 -22.83 -13.28
C GLU A 224 2.96 -22.04 -12.88
N ARG A 225 3.64 -21.38 -13.83
CA ARG A 225 4.81 -20.53 -13.54
C ARG A 225 4.49 -19.39 -12.58
N LEU A 226 3.25 -18.89 -12.57
CA LEU A 226 2.83 -17.84 -11.63
C LEU A 226 2.75 -18.34 -10.17
N LYS A 227 2.55 -19.64 -9.94
CA LYS A 227 2.49 -20.20 -8.57
C LYS A 227 3.79 -20.06 -7.80
N GLN A 228 4.92 -19.92 -8.51
CA GLN A 228 6.23 -19.69 -7.89
C GLN A 228 6.30 -18.33 -7.17
N PHE A 229 5.45 -17.37 -7.56
CA PHE A 229 5.51 -16.00 -7.08
C PHE A 229 4.29 -15.60 -6.26
N ILE A 230 3.13 -16.23 -6.47
CA ILE A 230 1.88 -15.83 -5.82
C ILE A 230 0.92 -17.01 -5.64
N HIS A 231 0.21 -17.02 -4.50
CA HIS A 231 -0.86 -17.98 -4.27
C HIS A 231 -2.13 -17.55 -5.01
N PHE A 232 -2.75 -18.50 -5.70
CA PHE A 232 -4.03 -18.27 -6.36
C PHE A 232 -5.17 -18.41 -5.35
N ILE A 233 -6.11 -17.48 -5.41
CA ILE A 233 -7.26 -17.44 -4.51
C ILE A 233 -8.48 -17.90 -5.32
N PRO A 234 -9.06 -19.07 -4.99
CA PRO A 234 -10.31 -19.50 -5.59
C PRO A 234 -11.40 -18.44 -5.39
N TRP A 235 -12.11 -18.11 -6.46
CA TRP A 235 -13.21 -17.16 -6.39
C TRP A 235 -14.29 -17.67 -5.45
N ASN A 236 -14.86 -16.75 -4.67
CA ASN A 236 -15.92 -17.01 -3.72
C ASN A 236 -16.81 -15.78 -3.74
N THR A 237 -18.01 -15.90 -4.31
CA THR A 237 -18.93 -14.79 -4.51
C THR A 237 -19.23 -14.06 -3.20
N LYS A 238 -19.45 -14.81 -2.11
CA LYS A 238 -19.74 -14.19 -0.81
C LYS A 238 -18.56 -13.33 -0.30
N MET A 239 -17.36 -13.90 -0.29
CA MET A 239 -16.17 -13.26 0.29
C MET A 239 -15.57 -12.17 -0.60
N HIS A 240 -15.57 -12.37 -1.92
CA HIS A 240 -14.86 -11.51 -2.86
C HIS A 240 -15.78 -10.56 -3.62
N HIS A 241 -17.10 -10.77 -3.59
CA HIS A 241 -18.10 -9.88 -4.17
C HIS A 241 -19.09 -9.33 -3.15
N ASP A 242 -19.95 -10.16 -2.55
CA ASP A 242 -21.11 -9.70 -1.79
C ASP A 242 -20.70 -8.81 -0.61
N ILE A 243 -19.79 -9.29 0.24
CA ILE A 243 -19.33 -8.55 1.41
C ILE A 243 -18.58 -7.27 1.01
N PRO A 244 -17.53 -7.29 0.15
CA PRO A 244 -16.84 -6.06 -0.24
C PRO A 244 -17.75 -5.02 -0.90
N VAL A 245 -18.71 -5.45 -1.75
CA VAL A 245 -19.66 -4.56 -2.40
C VAL A 245 -20.59 -3.92 -1.39
N GLN A 246 -21.14 -4.70 -0.46
CA GLN A 246 -22.02 -4.19 0.59
C GLN A 246 -21.28 -3.21 1.53
N LEU A 247 -20.06 -3.55 1.94
CA LEU A 247 -19.22 -2.66 2.75
C LEU A 247 -18.92 -1.34 2.02
N GLN A 248 -18.62 -1.40 0.71
CA GLN A 248 -18.37 -0.21 -0.09
C GLN A 248 -19.61 0.70 -0.19
N GLU A 249 -20.80 0.12 -0.34
CA GLU A 249 -22.06 0.85 -0.38
C GLU A 249 -22.36 1.53 0.96
N LEU A 250 -22.22 0.80 2.07
CA LEU A 250 -22.40 1.35 3.42
C LEU A 250 -21.42 2.49 3.71
N GLU A 251 -20.15 2.35 3.31
CA GLU A 251 -19.14 3.42 3.44
C GLU A 251 -19.54 4.68 2.63
N ASP A 252 -20.03 4.49 1.41
CA ASP A 252 -20.43 5.60 0.53
C ASP A 252 -21.69 6.31 1.05
N ASN A 253 -22.68 5.55 1.54
CA ASN A 253 -23.88 6.11 2.17
C ASN A 253 -23.53 6.87 3.45
N ALA A 254 -22.71 6.28 4.34
CA ALA A 254 -22.23 6.95 5.54
C ALA A 254 -21.54 8.28 5.20
N ARG A 255 -20.62 8.27 4.21
CA ARG A 255 -19.91 9.47 3.75
C ARG A 255 -20.85 10.52 3.17
N LYS A 256 -21.88 10.11 2.42
CA LYS A 256 -22.90 11.01 1.85
C LYS A 256 -23.69 11.69 2.94
N CYS A 257 -24.27 10.93 3.88
CA CYS A 257 -25.03 11.47 5.02
C CYS A 257 -24.17 12.42 5.86
N ARG A 258 -22.91 12.06 6.15
CA ARG A 258 -21.96 12.92 6.87
C ARG A 258 -21.73 14.25 6.17
N LYS A 259 -21.55 14.25 4.85
CA LYS A 259 -21.38 15.48 4.05
C LYS A 259 -22.62 16.36 4.05
N GLN A 260 -23.80 15.76 4.20
CA GLN A 260 -25.09 16.46 4.28
C GLN A 260 -25.42 16.94 5.71
N GLY A 261 -24.61 16.59 6.71
CA GLY A 261 -24.87 16.90 8.12
C GLY A 261 -25.83 15.93 8.82
N SER A 262 -26.35 14.92 8.12
CA SER A 262 -27.19 13.85 8.67
C SER A 262 -26.35 12.83 9.45
N PHE A 263 -25.80 13.25 10.59
CA PHE A 263 -24.82 12.44 11.31
C PHE A 263 -25.38 11.17 11.93
N ASP A 264 -26.62 11.18 12.45
CA ASP A 264 -27.22 9.98 13.04
C ASP A 264 -27.44 8.88 12.01
N GLU A 265 -27.87 9.24 10.80
CA GLU A 265 -27.99 8.30 9.68
C GLU A 265 -26.61 7.76 9.26
N SER A 266 -25.59 8.63 9.25
CA SER A 266 -24.20 8.24 8.96
C SER A 266 -23.64 7.23 9.97
N ILE A 267 -23.99 7.39 11.27
CA ILE A 267 -23.64 6.45 12.33
C ILE A 267 -24.31 5.10 12.06
N VAL A 268 -25.60 5.07 11.72
CA VAL A 268 -26.32 3.81 11.42
C VAL A 268 -25.64 3.04 10.28
N TYR A 269 -25.28 3.70 9.18
CA TYR A 269 -24.56 3.03 8.08
C TYR A 269 -23.18 2.52 8.53
N SER A 270 -22.45 3.29 9.33
CA SER A 270 -21.11 2.92 9.81
C SER A 270 -21.15 1.78 10.85
N GLN A 271 -22.19 1.72 11.69
CA GLN A 271 -22.43 0.62 12.61
C GLN A 271 -22.76 -0.68 11.87
N LYS A 272 -23.62 -0.62 10.85
CA LYS A 272 -23.90 -1.78 9.98
C LYS A 272 -22.64 -2.26 9.27
N TYR A 273 -21.83 -1.34 8.75
CA TYR A 273 -20.54 -1.66 8.14
C TYR A 273 -19.63 -2.38 9.15
N LEU A 274 -19.52 -1.84 10.38
CA LEU A 274 -18.67 -2.41 11.42
C LEU A 274 -19.15 -3.80 11.84
N GLN A 275 -20.47 -4.00 11.96
CA GLN A 275 -21.08 -5.29 12.29
C GLN A 275 -20.69 -6.35 11.25
N ILE A 276 -20.94 -6.08 9.96
CA ILE A 276 -20.58 -7.01 8.87
C ILE A 276 -19.08 -7.31 8.87
N ALA A 277 -18.24 -6.29 9.04
CA ALA A 277 -16.79 -6.48 9.06
C ALA A 277 -16.33 -7.31 10.27
N SER A 278 -16.98 -7.17 11.43
CA SER A 278 -16.59 -7.86 12.67
C SER A 278 -17.08 -9.30 12.73
N ASP A 279 -18.22 -9.61 12.10
CA ASP A 279 -18.76 -10.97 12.02
C ASP A 279 -17.93 -11.89 11.12
N ASN A 280 -17.02 -11.32 10.31
CA ASN A 280 -16.17 -12.07 9.40
C ASN A 280 -14.70 -11.96 9.82
N PHE A 281 -14.15 -13.01 10.43
CA PHE A 281 -12.77 -13.04 10.95
C PHE A 281 -11.68 -12.73 9.89
N GLU A 282 -11.96 -12.81 8.59
CA GLU A 282 -11.00 -12.42 7.54
C GLU A 282 -10.97 -10.90 7.26
N PHE A 283 -11.86 -10.12 7.86
CA PHE A 283 -12.11 -8.71 7.54
C PHE A 283 -11.64 -7.73 8.62
N TYR A 284 -10.68 -8.11 9.48
CA TYR A 284 -10.17 -7.24 10.56
C TYR A 284 -9.75 -5.83 10.08
N HIS A 285 -9.23 -5.72 8.85
CA HIS A 285 -8.89 -4.43 8.26
C HIS A 285 -10.11 -3.55 8.00
N TYR A 286 -11.22 -4.15 7.59
CA TYR A 286 -12.50 -3.46 7.46
C TYR A 286 -13.05 -3.12 8.85
N THR A 287 -12.90 -3.97 9.87
CA THR A 287 -13.29 -3.64 11.25
C THR A 287 -12.63 -2.36 11.74
N ALA A 288 -11.30 -2.25 11.59
CA ALA A 288 -10.57 -1.02 11.94
C ALA A 288 -11.06 0.21 11.14
N MET A 289 -11.47 0.02 9.89
CA MET A 289 -12.05 1.10 9.09
C MET A 289 -13.43 1.52 9.60
N GLY A 290 -14.26 0.57 10.05
CA GLY A 290 -15.60 0.86 10.59
C GLY A 290 -15.50 1.76 11.83
N TYR A 291 -14.60 1.41 12.75
CA TYR A 291 -14.27 2.26 13.88
C TYR A 291 -13.74 3.63 13.45
N HIS A 292 -12.84 3.69 12.48
CA HIS A 292 -12.32 4.96 11.99
C HIS A 292 -13.41 5.86 11.35
N LEU A 293 -14.35 5.29 10.59
CA LEU A 293 -15.49 6.01 10.03
C LEU A 293 -16.38 6.59 11.14
N LEU A 294 -16.69 5.80 12.17
CA LEU A 294 -17.45 6.27 13.33
C LEU A 294 -16.71 7.40 14.06
N GLY A 295 -15.40 7.29 14.26
CA GLY A 295 -14.58 8.34 14.87
C GLY A 295 -14.69 9.67 14.12
N ILE A 296 -14.58 9.65 12.78
CA ILE A 296 -14.75 10.86 11.95
C ILE A 296 -16.17 11.45 12.10
N ILE A 297 -17.20 10.61 12.22
CA ILE A 297 -18.58 11.10 12.36
C ILE A 297 -18.79 11.72 13.74
N TYR A 298 -18.23 11.14 14.80
CA TYR A 298 -18.31 11.69 16.15
C TYR A 298 -17.49 12.99 16.30
N ASP A 299 -16.33 13.11 15.64
CA ASP A 299 -15.59 14.39 15.52
C ASP A 299 -16.47 15.47 14.90
N ASN A 300 -17.09 15.17 13.75
CA ASN A 300 -18.03 16.07 13.08
C ASN A 300 -19.21 16.49 13.99
N LYS A 301 -19.68 15.60 14.87
CA LYS A 301 -20.73 15.88 15.89
C LYS A 301 -20.18 16.56 17.15
N LYS A 302 -18.86 16.68 17.30
CA LYS A 302 -18.17 17.16 18.52
C LYS A 302 -18.40 16.26 19.75
N GLU A 303 -18.66 14.97 19.53
CA GLU A 303 -18.79 13.96 20.58
C GLU A 303 -17.42 13.30 20.86
N HIS A 304 -16.51 14.07 21.46
CA HIS A 304 -15.09 13.72 21.56
C HIS A 304 -14.79 12.44 22.35
N GLU A 305 -15.60 12.09 23.35
CA GLU A 305 -15.39 10.84 24.11
C GLU A 305 -15.61 9.60 23.23
N LYS A 306 -16.67 9.59 22.42
CA LYS A 306 -16.96 8.49 21.48
C LYS A 306 -15.99 8.47 20.30
N GLU A 307 -15.53 9.65 19.87
CA GLU A 307 -14.46 9.77 18.87
C GLU A 307 -13.18 9.08 19.35
N ILE A 308 -12.74 9.35 20.59
CA ILE A 308 -11.56 8.73 21.20
C ILE A 308 -11.74 7.21 21.25
N GLU A 309 -12.85 6.73 21.81
CA GLU A 309 -13.15 5.29 21.91
C GLU A 309 -13.06 4.60 20.54
N CYS A 310 -13.63 5.22 19.50
CA CYS A 310 -13.58 4.71 18.15
C CYS A 310 -12.15 4.64 17.60
N TYR A 311 -11.34 5.70 17.76
CA TYR A 311 -9.97 5.69 17.27
C TYR A 311 -9.06 4.73 18.04
N GLU A 312 -9.24 4.57 19.35
CA GLU A 312 -8.50 3.59 20.16
C GLU A 312 -8.85 2.15 19.77
N ASN A 313 -10.13 1.85 19.51
CA ASN A 313 -10.55 0.56 18.98
C ASN A 313 -9.95 0.29 17.59
N ALA A 314 -9.98 1.28 16.69
CA ALA A 314 -9.35 1.17 15.37
C ALA A 314 -7.84 0.89 15.48
N LEU A 315 -7.15 1.58 16.40
CA LEU A 315 -5.71 1.45 16.62
C LEU A 315 -5.37 0.06 17.18
N THR A 316 -6.16 -0.42 18.14
CA THR A 316 -6.02 -1.76 18.73
C THR A 316 -6.12 -2.85 17.66
N VAL A 317 -7.13 -2.77 16.79
CA VAL A 317 -7.30 -3.73 15.69
C VAL A 317 -6.13 -3.63 14.70
N ARG A 318 -5.72 -2.44 14.29
CA ARG A 318 -4.61 -2.28 13.32
C ARG A 318 -3.27 -2.76 13.87
N LYS A 319 -2.96 -2.50 15.14
CA LYS A 319 -1.73 -2.97 15.77
C LYS A 319 -1.64 -4.50 15.77
N LYS A 320 -2.76 -5.19 15.97
CA LYS A 320 -2.81 -6.66 15.89
C LYS A 320 -2.50 -7.20 14.49
N ILE A 321 -2.84 -6.46 13.43
CA ILE A 321 -2.66 -6.94 12.04
C ILE A 321 -1.33 -6.50 11.42
N PHE A 322 -0.97 -5.23 11.61
CA PHE A 322 0.17 -4.60 10.94
C PHE A 322 1.38 -4.39 11.85
N GLY A 323 1.25 -4.72 13.14
CA GLY A 323 2.22 -4.30 14.15
C GLY A 323 2.15 -2.81 14.45
N ASN A 324 3.18 -2.29 15.11
CA ASN A 324 3.18 -0.92 15.61
C ASN A 324 3.49 0.12 14.52
N THR A 325 4.33 -0.23 13.55
CA THR A 325 4.93 0.71 12.60
C THR A 325 4.17 0.73 11.28
N ASN A 326 3.02 1.40 11.26
CA ASN A 326 2.17 1.53 10.07
C ASN A 326 1.64 2.97 9.94
N VAL A 327 1.68 3.56 8.74
CA VAL A 327 1.19 4.92 8.45
C VAL A 327 -0.27 5.12 8.91
N CYS A 328 -1.12 4.10 8.80
CA CYS A 328 -2.49 4.18 9.25
C CYS A 328 -2.61 4.18 10.78
N ASN A 329 -1.61 3.66 11.51
CA ASN A 329 -1.52 3.83 12.96
C ASN A 329 -1.07 5.26 13.30
N ALA A 330 -0.13 5.81 12.53
CA ALA A 330 0.31 7.20 12.70
C ALA A 330 -0.85 8.18 12.49
N ASP A 331 -1.69 7.96 11.47
CA ASP A 331 -2.90 8.76 11.22
C ASP A 331 -3.88 8.72 12.39
N LEU A 332 -4.05 7.55 13.04
CA LEU A 332 -4.92 7.42 14.22
C LEU A 332 -4.32 8.13 15.43
N HIS A 333 -3.01 7.99 15.66
CA HIS A 333 -2.32 8.74 16.70
C HIS A 333 -2.42 10.25 16.46
N TRP A 334 -2.29 10.72 15.22
CA TRP A 334 -2.49 12.12 14.88
C TRP A 334 -3.91 12.61 15.22
N ASN A 335 -4.96 11.85 14.85
CA ASN A 335 -6.34 12.21 15.15
C ASN A 335 -6.64 12.20 16.66
N LEU A 336 -6.15 11.21 17.39
CA LEU A 336 -6.23 11.17 18.86
C LEU A 336 -5.52 12.39 19.47
N GLY A 337 -4.33 12.74 18.97
CA GLY A 337 -3.60 13.93 19.38
C GLY A 337 -4.40 15.21 19.19
N LEU A 338 -5.09 15.36 18.05
CA LEU A 338 -5.99 16.49 17.80
C LEU A 338 -7.17 16.48 18.78
N THR A 339 -7.80 15.34 18.99
CA THR A 339 -8.97 15.21 19.87
C THR A 339 -8.63 15.59 21.31
N PHE A 340 -7.54 15.01 21.86
CA PHE A 340 -7.08 15.32 23.21
C PHE A 340 -6.67 16.79 23.37
N LYS A 341 -6.19 17.43 22.30
CA LYS A 341 -5.90 18.86 22.32
C LYS A 341 -7.17 19.69 22.46
N ILE A 342 -8.24 19.34 21.75
CA ILE A 342 -9.53 20.03 21.78
C ILE A 342 -10.13 19.97 23.18
N ILE A 343 -10.10 18.81 23.83
CA ILE A 343 -10.62 18.63 25.20
C ILE A 343 -9.65 19.07 26.32
N GLY A 344 -8.55 19.74 25.98
CA GLY A 344 -7.63 20.35 26.94
C GLY A 344 -6.62 19.40 27.61
N LYS A 345 -6.56 18.12 27.19
CA LYS A 345 -5.62 17.11 27.72
C LYS A 345 -4.27 17.19 27.00
N ARG A 346 -3.54 18.28 27.22
CA ARG A 346 -2.30 18.62 26.49
C ARG A 346 -1.20 17.55 26.58
N GLU A 347 -0.98 16.97 27.76
CA GLU A 347 0.06 15.95 27.94
C GLU A 347 -0.23 14.68 27.14
N ILE A 348 -1.49 14.22 27.16
CA ILE A 348 -1.94 13.04 26.40
C ILE A 348 -1.85 13.33 24.90
N SER A 349 -2.31 14.51 24.47
CA SER A 349 -2.21 14.98 23.09
C SER A 349 -0.75 14.96 22.58
N SER A 350 0.19 15.50 23.36
CA SER A 350 1.61 15.54 22.98
C SER A 350 2.18 14.13 22.80
N LYS A 351 1.85 13.18 23.69
CA LYS A 351 2.24 11.76 23.54
C LYS A 351 1.72 11.16 22.24
N HIS A 352 0.46 11.41 21.88
CA HIS A 352 -0.10 10.91 20.63
C HIS A 352 0.57 11.54 19.39
N PHE A 353 0.88 12.84 19.40
CA PHE A 353 1.65 13.45 18.32
C PHE A 353 3.09 12.93 18.23
N GLU A 354 3.71 12.59 19.36
CA GLU A 354 5.03 11.98 19.40
C GLU A 354 5.02 10.59 18.76
N GLU A 355 4.04 9.75 19.09
CA GLU A 355 3.88 8.43 18.47
C GLU A 355 3.59 8.53 16.96
N ALA A 356 2.73 9.46 16.55
CA ALA A 356 2.51 9.73 15.13
C ALA A 356 3.82 10.15 14.43
N TRP A 357 4.58 11.06 15.03
CA TRP A 357 5.86 11.52 14.50
C TRP A 357 6.87 10.37 14.36
N LYS A 358 7.06 9.54 15.39
CA LYS A 358 7.96 8.37 15.35
C LYS A 358 7.61 7.44 14.19
N ILE A 359 6.33 7.10 14.03
CA ILE A 359 5.90 6.19 12.96
C ILE A 359 6.05 6.85 11.59
N TYR A 360 5.64 8.12 11.42
CA TYR A 360 5.83 8.84 10.16
C TYR A 360 7.31 8.98 9.79
N SER A 361 8.20 9.24 10.75
CA SER A 361 9.64 9.29 10.53
C SER A 361 10.19 7.98 9.96
N ILE A 362 9.75 6.84 10.50
CA ILE A 362 10.19 5.53 10.03
C ILE A 362 9.60 5.21 8.64
N VAL A 363 8.31 5.45 8.44
CA VAL A 363 7.59 4.97 7.23
C VAL A 363 7.71 5.95 6.05
N LEU A 364 7.72 7.25 6.32
CA LEU A 364 7.69 8.32 5.31
C LEU A 364 8.98 9.15 5.26
N GLY A 365 9.84 9.05 6.28
CA GLY A 365 11.05 9.85 6.43
C GLY A 365 10.87 11.14 7.23
N GLU A 366 11.96 11.65 7.82
CA GLU A 366 11.99 12.83 8.70
C GLU A 366 11.49 14.13 8.05
N TRP A 367 11.63 14.26 6.73
CA TRP A 367 11.32 15.49 5.99
C TRP A 367 9.96 15.45 5.29
N ASN A 368 9.20 14.36 5.45
CA ASN A 368 7.84 14.28 4.92
C ASN A 368 6.94 15.33 5.60
N ILE A 369 6.00 15.89 4.85
CA ILE A 369 5.10 16.93 5.34
C ILE A 369 4.31 16.49 6.59
N GLU A 370 3.86 15.24 6.67
CA GLU A 370 3.10 14.74 7.81
C GLU A 370 4.02 14.51 9.02
N THR A 371 5.24 14.00 8.81
CA THR A 371 6.27 13.89 9.86
C THR A 371 6.59 15.25 10.47
N LEU A 372 6.81 16.26 9.63
CA LEU A 372 7.12 17.63 10.08
C LEU A 372 5.94 18.26 10.82
N ARG A 373 4.69 17.99 10.39
CA ARG A 373 3.48 18.45 11.08
C ARG A 373 3.34 17.83 12.46
N ALA A 374 3.49 16.50 12.56
CA ALA A 374 3.47 15.79 13.83
C ALA A 374 4.52 16.35 14.79
N LYS A 375 5.76 16.50 14.32
CA LYS A 375 6.87 17.08 15.10
C LYS A 375 6.59 18.49 15.62
N ARG A 376 5.94 19.35 14.83
CA ARG A 376 5.57 20.71 15.26
C ARG A 376 4.50 20.70 16.35
N LYS A 377 3.55 19.77 16.29
CA LYS A 377 2.45 19.68 17.26
C LYS A 377 2.89 19.21 18.64
N ILE A 378 3.97 18.43 18.75
CA ILE A 378 4.56 18.04 20.04
C ILE A 378 4.96 19.27 20.88
N LYS A 379 5.41 20.35 20.21
CA LYS A 379 5.94 21.57 20.85
C LYS A 379 4.87 22.63 21.18
N GLN A 380 3.59 22.39 20.86
CA GLN A 380 2.47 23.35 20.98
C GLN A 380 1.37 22.85 21.89
#